data_AF-A0A427B4C9-F1
#
_entry.id   AF-A0A427B4C9-F1
#
_cell.length_a   1.000
_cell.length_b   1.000
_cell.length_c   1.000
_cell.angle_alpha   90.00
_cell.angle_beta   90.00
_cell.angle_gamma   90.00
#
_symmetry.space_group_name_H-M   'P 1'
#
loop_
_entity.id
_entity.type
_entity.pdbx_description
1 polymer ?
#
loop_
_entity_poly.entity_id
_entity_poly.type
_entity_poly.pdbx_seq_one_letter_code
_entity_poly.pdbx_strand_id
1 'polypeptide(L)'
;MSSCSSDLAPLLGGVANSSAAADYICNQFTDAGFAIDSTYLLFSAYLVFAMQLGFAMLCAGSVRAKNTMNIMLTNVLDAAAGGLFYYLFGFAFAFGGPSNGFIGKHFFGLKEVPQPSFDYSNFLYQWAFAIAAAGITSGSIAERTQFVAYLIYSSFLTGFVYPVVSHWY
;
A
#
# COMPACT_ATOMS: atom_id res chain seq x y z
N MET A 1 18.09 -2.51 -16.37
CA MET A 1 17.92 -3.74 -17.19
C MET A 1 19.13 -4.09 -18.05
N SER A 2 20.19 -3.26 -18.14
CA SER A 2 21.33 -3.48 -19.06
C SER A 2 22.55 -4.18 -18.47
N SER A 3 22.55 -4.61 -17.21
CA SER A 3 23.75 -5.15 -16.53
C SER A 3 23.86 -6.68 -16.56
N CYS A 4 22.74 -7.41 -16.46
CA CYS A 4 22.79 -8.87 -16.39
C CYS A 4 23.30 -9.51 -17.71
N SER A 5 22.83 -9.04 -18.87
CA SER A 5 23.21 -9.66 -20.15
C SER A 5 24.64 -9.32 -20.58
N SER A 6 25.14 -8.13 -20.23
CA SER A 6 26.53 -7.73 -20.50
C SER A 6 27.55 -8.50 -19.65
N ASP A 7 27.19 -8.86 -18.42
CA ASP A 7 28.07 -9.59 -17.49
C ASP A 7 28.06 -11.10 -17.75
N LEU A 8 26.95 -11.65 -18.26
CA LEU A 8 26.78 -13.08 -18.53
C LEU A 8 27.28 -13.50 -19.93
N ALA A 9 27.25 -12.59 -20.91
CA ALA A 9 27.72 -12.83 -22.28
C ALA A 9 29.20 -13.32 -22.38
N PRO A 10 30.17 -12.76 -21.64
CA PRO A 10 31.56 -13.26 -21.66
C PRO A 10 31.75 -14.59 -20.94
N LEU A 11 30.89 -14.94 -19.97
CA LEU A 11 30.96 -16.21 -19.22
C LEU A 11 30.43 -17.42 -20.00
N LEU A 12 29.60 -17.19 -21.00
CA LEU A 12 29.05 -18.23 -21.87
C LEU A 12 30.03 -18.71 -22.97
N GLY A 13 31.29 -18.26 -22.98
CA GLY A 13 32.35 -18.95 -23.74
C GLY A 13 32.21 -18.96 -25.27
N GLY A 14 31.72 -17.88 -25.88
CA GLY A 14 31.76 -17.72 -27.35
C GLY A 14 30.90 -18.70 -28.15
N VAL A 15 29.89 -19.32 -27.54
CA VAL A 15 28.92 -20.13 -28.29
C VAL A 15 28.10 -19.24 -29.24
N ALA A 16 27.84 -19.71 -30.47
CA ALA A 16 26.89 -19.04 -31.37
C ALA A 16 25.54 -18.86 -30.65
N ASN A 17 25.02 -17.63 -30.60
CA ASN A 17 23.84 -17.19 -29.83
C ASN A 17 24.03 -16.97 -28.31
N SER A 18 25.26 -16.74 -27.83
CA SER A 18 25.53 -16.40 -26.41
C SER A 18 24.73 -15.19 -25.89
N SER A 19 24.42 -14.21 -26.73
CA SER A 19 23.57 -13.06 -26.38
C SER A 19 22.12 -13.46 -26.11
N ALA A 20 21.51 -14.28 -26.98
CA ALA A 20 20.14 -14.73 -26.82
C ALA A 20 19.97 -15.67 -25.60
N ALA A 21 20.98 -16.51 -25.32
CA ALA A 21 21.00 -17.34 -24.11
C ALA A 21 21.14 -16.50 -22.84
N ALA A 22 22.01 -15.47 -22.85
CA ALA A 22 22.16 -14.54 -21.74
C ALA A 22 20.85 -13.77 -21.46
N ASP A 23 20.17 -13.27 -22.50
CA ASP A 23 18.90 -12.57 -22.36
C ASP A 23 17.80 -13.49 -21.81
N TYR A 24 17.71 -14.75 -22.27
CA TYR A 24 16.73 -15.71 -21.76
C TYR A 24 16.93 -16.02 -20.27
N ILE A 25 18.18 -16.25 -19.86
CA ILE A 25 18.54 -16.53 -18.47
C ILE A 25 18.27 -15.31 -17.59
N CYS A 26 18.68 -14.11 -18.04
CA CYS A 26 18.45 -12.87 -17.30
C CYS A 26 16.96 -12.58 -17.13
N ASN A 27 16.13 -12.78 -18.16
CA ASN A 27 14.68 -12.63 -18.04
C ASN A 27 14.09 -13.60 -17.01
N GLN A 28 14.53 -14.87 -17.02
CA GLN A 28 14.07 -15.85 -16.03
C GLN A 28 14.43 -15.46 -14.59
N PHE A 29 15.63 -14.89 -14.38
CA PHE A 29 16.05 -14.40 -13.06
C PHE A 29 15.33 -13.12 -12.64
N THR A 30 15.06 -12.19 -13.56
CA THR A 30 14.27 -10.99 -13.24
C THR A 30 12.83 -11.33 -12.90
N ASP A 31 12.23 -12.30 -13.60
CA ASP A 31 10.87 -12.76 -13.33
C ASP A 31 10.80 -13.47 -11.96
N ALA A 32 11.80 -14.30 -11.65
CA ALA A 32 11.91 -14.95 -10.35
C ALA A 32 12.12 -13.94 -9.20
N GLY A 33 12.98 -12.92 -9.40
CA GLY A 33 13.17 -11.84 -8.45
C GLY A 33 11.89 -11.06 -8.19
N PHE A 34 11.18 -10.66 -9.25
CA PHE A 34 9.92 -9.95 -9.16
C PHE A 34 8.84 -10.75 -8.41
N ALA A 35 8.75 -12.06 -8.65
CA ALA A 35 7.80 -12.93 -7.95
C ALA A 35 8.09 -13.04 -6.45
N ILE A 36 9.37 -13.15 -6.07
CA ILE A 36 9.80 -13.21 -4.66
C ILE A 36 9.52 -11.88 -3.96
N ASP A 37 9.92 -10.76 -4.56
CA ASP A 37 9.72 -9.43 -4.01
C ASP A 37 8.24 -9.10 -3.83
N SER A 38 7.41 -9.46 -4.81
CA SER A 38 5.95 -9.27 -4.74
C SER A 38 5.32 -10.12 -3.63
N THR A 39 5.70 -11.40 -3.53
CA THR A 39 5.19 -12.30 -2.49
C THR A 39 5.60 -11.81 -1.10
N TYR A 40 6.83 -11.33 -0.95
CA TYR A 40 7.32 -10.73 0.29
C TYR A 40 6.52 -9.47 0.66
N LEU A 41 6.31 -8.55 -0.27
CA LEU A 41 5.51 -7.33 -0.04
C LEU A 41 4.06 -7.65 0.34
N LEU A 42 3.42 -8.60 -0.36
CA LEU A 42 2.07 -9.07 -0.04
C LEU A 42 2.01 -9.67 1.37
N PHE A 43 2.98 -10.52 1.73
CA PHE A 43 3.07 -11.10 3.07
C PHE A 43 3.23 -10.02 4.15
N SER A 44 4.12 -9.06 3.93
CA SER A 44 4.28 -7.91 4.82
C SER A 44 3.01 -7.08 4.93
N ALA A 45 2.29 -6.86 3.83
CA ALA A 45 1.02 -6.12 3.82
C ALA A 45 -0.07 -6.82 4.66
N TYR A 46 -0.17 -8.15 4.61
CA TYR A 46 -1.09 -8.91 5.46
C TYR A 46 -0.75 -8.79 6.95
N LEU A 47 0.55 -8.78 7.30
CA LEU A 47 0.98 -8.56 8.68
C LEU A 47 0.61 -7.17 9.19
N VAL A 48 0.74 -6.14 8.35
CA VAL A 48 0.34 -4.78 8.69
C VAL A 48 -1.18 -4.69 8.81
N PHE A 49 -1.94 -5.33 7.91
CA PHE A 49 -3.39 -5.38 8.03
C PHE A 49 -3.84 -6.09 9.33
N ALA A 50 -3.11 -7.11 9.78
CA ALA A 50 -3.38 -7.76 11.06
C ALA A 50 -3.24 -6.81 12.27
N MET A 51 -2.48 -5.70 12.15
CA MET A 51 -2.44 -4.66 13.19
C MET A 51 -3.81 -4.03 13.42
N GLN A 52 -4.67 -3.95 12.39
CA GLN A 52 -6.01 -3.38 12.53
C GLN A 52 -6.86 -4.18 13.54
N LEU A 53 -6.74 -5.50 13.51
CA LEU A 53 -7.38 -6.41 14.47
C LEU A 53 -6.75 -6.27 15.87
N GLY A 54 -5.44 -6.10 15.95
CA GLY A 54 -4.75 -5.82 17.22
C GLY A 54 -5.23 -4.50 17.86
N PHE A 55 -5.34 -3.43 17.07
CA PHE A 55 -5.87 -2.15 17.52
C PHE A 55 -7.34 -2.26 17.95
N ALA A 56 -8.15 -3.01 17.22
CA ALA A 56 -9.55 -3.25 17.58
C ALA A 56 -9.65 -3.90 18.98
N MET A 57 -8.87 -4.94 19.24
CA MET A 57 -8.86 -5.62 20.54
C MET A 57 -8.35 -4.72 21.68
N LEU A 58 -7.30 -3.94 21.42
CA LEU A 58 -6.76 -2.99 22.40
C LEU A 58 -7.80 -1.92 22.75
N CYS A 59 -8.41 -1.30 21.74
CA CYS A 59 -9.41 -0.25 21.94
C CYS A 59 -10.68 -0.80 22.60
N ALA A 60 -11.09 -2.02 22.24
CA ALA A 60 -12.22 -2.70 22.87
C ALA A 60 -11.99 -2.95 24.38
N GLY A 61 -10.75 -3.26 24.77
CA GLY A 61 -10.36 -3.46 26.16
C GLY A 61 -10.19 -2.16 26.96
N SER A 62 -9.83 -1.05 26.30
CA SER A 62 -9.64 0.24 26.97
C SER A 62 -10.93 1.06 27.16
N VAL A 63 -12.00 0.73 26.44
CA VAL A 63 -13.29 1.44 26.54
C VAL A 63 -14.30 0.70 27.40
N ARG A 64 -15.27 1.45 27.93
CA ARG A 64 -16.36 0.86 28.71
C ARG A 64 -17.20 -0.08 27.84
N ALA A 65 -17.59 -1.23 28.40
CA ALA A 65 -18.35 -2.28 27.70
C ALA A 65 -19.58 -1.79 26.93
N LYS A 66 -20.26 -0.75 27.44
CA LYS A 66 -21.42 -0.14 26.78
C LYS A 66 -21.11 0.49 25.41
N ASN A 67 -19.85 0.86 25.16
CA ASN A 67 -19.40 1.57 23.97
C ASN A 67 -18.44 0.74 23.10
N THR A 68 -18.05 -0.46 23.54
CA THR A 68 -17.15 -1.37 22.83
C THR A 68 -17.67 -1.74 21.44
N MET A 69 -18.98 -2.02 21.32
CA MET A 69 -19.62 -2.35 20.04
C MET A 69 -19.46 -1.22 19.00
N ASN A 70 -19.59 0.04 19.43
CA ASN A 70 -19.46 1.19 18.54
C ASN A 70 -18.02 1.33 18.01
N ILE A 71 -17.01 1.12 18.88
CA ILE A 71 -15.60 1.21 18.51
C ILE A 71 -15.17 0.05 17.58
N MET A 72 -15.71 -1.15 17.81
CA MET A 72 -15.46 -2.29 16.91
C MET A 72 -16.03 -2.04 15.52
N LEU A 73 -17.24 -1.46 15.44
CA LEU A 73 -17.85 -1.10 14.16
C LEU A 73 -17.06 -0.01 13.41
N THR A 74 -16.56 1.01 14.11
CA THR A 74 -15.73 2.04 13.46
C THR A 74 -14.45 1.46 12.88
N ASN A 75 -13.81 0.51 13.56
CA ASN A 75 -12.56 -0.10 13.10
C ASN A 75 -12.75 -0.92 11.80
N VAL A 76 -13.86 -1.66 11.69
CA VAL A 76 -14.21 -2.41 10.47
C VAL A 76 -14.55 -1.45 9.32
N LEU A 77 -15.28 -0.38 9.62
CA LEU A 77 -15.65 0.62 8.62
C LEU A 77 -14.47 1.47 8.17
N ASP A 78 -13.49 1.72 9.03
CA ASP A 78 -12.24 2.37 8.63
C ASP A 78 -11.47 1.53 7.62
N ALA A 79 -11.45 0.20 7.77
CA ALA A 79 -10.82 -0.66 6.79
C ALA A 79 -11.55 -0.61 5.43
N ALA A 80 -12.89 -0.65 5.43
CA ALA A 80 -13.69 -0.63 4.21
C ALA A 80 -13.71 0.75 3.53
N ALA A 81 -14.04 1.80 4.28
CA ALA A 81 -14.08 3.17 3.78
C ALA A 81 -12.67 3.65 3.42
N GLY A 82 -11.69 3.43 4.29
CA GLY A 82 -10.30 3.77 4.03
C GLY A 82 -9.76 3.11 2.76
N GLY A 83 -10.14 1.86 2.47
CA GLY A 83 -9.83 1.22 1.19
C GLY A 83 -10.50 1.85 -0.01
N LEU A 84 -11.76 2.21 0.09
CA LEU A 84 -12.46 2.89 -1.01
C LEU A 84 -11.84 4.26 -1.31
N PHE A 85 -11.55 5.06 -0.28
CA PHE A 85 -10.99 6.41 -0.46
C PHE A 85 -9.52 6.39 -0.88
N TYR A 86 -8.74 5.44 -0.35
CA TYR A 86 -7.35 5.25 -0.78
C TYR A 86 -7.26 4.74 -2.23
N TYR A 87 -8.19 3.87 -2.65
CA TYR A 87 -8.31 3.43 -4.03
C TYR A 87 -8.69 4.56 -4.99
N LEU A 88 -9.69 5.37 -4.64
CA LEU A 88 -10.19 6.43 -5.51
C LEU A 88 -9.22 7.62 -5.62
N PHE A 89 -8.70 8.09 -4.48
CA PHE A 89 -7.94 9.33 -4.40
C PHE A 89 -6.53 9.13 -3.85
N GLY A 90 -6.35 8.24 -2.87
CA GLY A 90 -5.08 8.15 -2.15
C GLY A 90 -3.89 7.70 -2.99
N PHE A 91 -4.07 6.68 -3.82
CA PHE A 91 -3.00 6.23 -4.72
C PHE A 91 -2.59 7.32 -5.73
N ALA A 92 -3.56 8.10 -6.22
CA ALA A 92 -3.31 9.19 -7.16
C ALA A 92 -2.50 10.33 -6.51
N PHE A 93 -2.77 10.65 -5.25
CA PHE A 93 -2.02 11.68 -4.54
C PHE A 93 -0.62 11.23 -4.13
N ALA A 94 -0.44 9.95 -3.78
CA ALA A 94 0.84 9.40 -3.35
C ALA A 94 1.80 9.12 -4.53
N PHE A 95 1.33 8.50 -5.61
CA PHE A 95 2.19 8.00 -6.71
C PHE A 95 1.85 8.59 -8.10
N GLY A 96 1.02 9.63 -8.13
CA GLY A 96 0.52 10.25 -9.36
C GLY A 96 1.51 11.10 -10.14
N GLY A 97 2.29 10.52 -11.07
CA GLY A 97 3.20 11.27 -11.95
C GLY A 97 2.57 11.75 -13.27
N PRO A 98 2.93 12.92 -13.84
CA PRO A 98 3.82 13.97 -13.32
C PRO A 98 3.20 14.79 -12.17
N SER A 99 3.94 14.97 -11.07
CA SER A 99 3.48 15.68 -9.87
C SER A 99 4.35 16.91 -9.54
N ASN A 100 3.82 17.81 -8.71
CA ASN A 100 4.68 18.72 -7.94
C ASN A 100 5.15 17.96 -6.70
N GLY A 101 6.34 18.25 -6.14
CA GLY A 101 6.87 17.59 -4.93
C GLY A 101 6.02 17.70 -3.65
N PHE A 102 4.82 18.29 -3.74
CA PHE A 102 3.82 18.36 -2.69
C PHE A 102 2.61 17.46 -2.92
N ILE A 103 2.22 17.16 -4.18
CA ILE A 103 1.02 16.37 -4.47
C ILE A 103 1.03 15.74 -5.87
N GLY A 104 0.70 14.45 -5.94
CA GLY A 104 0.38 13.73 -7.17
C GLY A 104 -0.87 14.29 -7.86
N LYS A 105 -0.86 14.39 -9.20
CA LYS A 105 -1.97 14.99 -9.98
C LYS A 105 -2.66 14.00 -10.94
N HIS A 106 -2.09 12.81 -11.13
CA HIS A 106 -2.54 11.84 -12.13
C HIS A 106 -2.81 10.46 -11.51
N PHE A 107 -3.59 9.61 -12.19
CA PHE A 107 -3.97 8.24 -11.78
C PHE A 107 -5.03 8.09 -10.68
N PHE A 108 -6.10 8.90 -10.71
CA PHE A 108 -7.31 8.66 -9.92
C PHE A 108 -7.98 7.33 -10.27
N GLY A 109 -8.36 6.56 -9.24
CA GLY A 109 -9.04 5.26 -9.40
C GLY A 109 -8.21 4.17 -10.07
N LEU A 110 -6.87 4.23 -10.00
CA LEU A 110 -5.97 3.22 -10.58
C LEU A 110 -6.16 3.05 -12.12
N LYS A 111 -6.54 4.12 -12.83
CA LYS A 111 -6.85 4.07 -14.26
C LYS A 111 -5.67 3.57 -15.12
N GLU A 112 -4.43 3.90 -14.73
CA GLU A 112 -3.20 3.43 -15.35
C GLU A 112 -2.14 3.28 -14.24
N VAL A 113 -1.36 2.20 -14.28
CA VAL A 113 -0.24 1.97 -13.36
C VAL A 113 1.04 2.41 -14.08
N PRO A 114 1.71 3.50 -13.63
CA PRO A 114 2.75 4.16 -14.42
C PRO A 114 4.06 3.36 -14.55
N GLN A 115 4.29 2.31 -13.75
CA GLN A 115 5.49 1.48 -13.85
C GLN A 115 5.21 0.02 -13.52
N PRO A 116 5.82 -0.94 -14.24
CA PRO A 116 5.70 -2.37 -13.93
C PRO A 116 6.32 -2.74 -12.55
N SER A 117 7.12 -1.86 -11.95
CA SER A 117 7.63 -1.99 -10.57
C SER A 117 6.64 -1.51 -9.50
N PHE A 118 5.64 -0.69 -9.85
CA PHE A 118 4.60 -0.19 -8.95
C PHE A 118 3.31 -0.99 -9.10
N ASP A 119 3.38 -2.28 -8.78
CA ASP A 119 2.25 -3.20 -8.94
C ASP A 119 1.17 -3.06 -7.83
N TYR A 120 0.06 -3.78 -7.97
CA TYR A 120 -1.03 -3.86 -6.99
C TYR A 120 -0.55 -4.27 -5.58
N SER A 121 0.56 -4.99 -5.48
CA SER A 121 1.22 -5.35 -4.22
C SER A 121 1.64 -4.11 -3.41
N ASN A 122 2.19 -3.09 -4.08
CA ASN A 122 2.58 -1.83 -3.42
C ASN A 122 1.36 -1.00 -3.02
N PHE A 123 0.29 -1.04 -3.82
CA PHE A 123 -0.98 -0.41 -3.44
C PHE A 123 -1.53 -1.00 -2.13
N LEU A 124 -1.60 -2.33 -2.04
CA LEU A 124 -2.13 -3.02 -0.85
C LEU A 124 -1.25 -2.76 0.38
N TYR A 125 0.07 -2.77 0.20
CA TYR A 125 1.01 -2.42 1.26
C TYR A 125 0.76 -1.02 1.81
N GLN A 126 0.72 -0.01 0.95
CA GLN A 126 0.52 1.38 1.39
C GLN A 126 -0.88 1.64 1.96
N TRP A 127 -1.89 0.99 1.39
CA TRP A 127 -3.24 1.00 1.93
C TRP A 127 -3.30 0.47 3.37
N ALA A 128 -2.58 -0.62 3.67
CA ALA A 128 -2.53 -1.18 5.02
C ALA A 128 -1.93 -0.19 6.03
N PHE A 129 -0.90 0.57 5.66
CA PHE A 129 -0.37 1.63 6.51
C PHE A 129 -1.31 2.83 6.66
N ALA A 130 -2.00 3.22 5.59
CA ALA A 130 -3.00 4.30 5.64
C ALA A 130 -4.11 3.96 6.64
N ILE A 131 -4.60 2.72 6.62
CA ILE A 131 -5.59 2.24 7.61
C ILE A 131 -5.00 2.20 9.01
N ALA A 132 -3.77 1.71 9.18
CA ALA A 132 -3.14 1.67 10.50
C ALA A 132 -3.05 3.07 11.11
N ALA A 133 -2.74 4.11 10.30
CA ALA A 133 -2.75 5.50 10.74
C ALA A 133 -4.15 5.98 11.16
N ALA A 134 -5.20 5.65 10.40
CA ALA A 134 -6.58 5.93 10.79
C ALA A 134 -6.97 5.21 12.08
N GLY A 135 -6.56 3.94 12.25
CA GLY A 135 -6.79 3.14 13.45
C GLY A 135 -6.23 3.79 14.74
N ILE A 136 -5.07 4.43 14.67
CA ILE A 136 -4.48 5.16 15.82
C ILE A 136 -5.39 6.34 16.21
N THR A 137 -5.87 7.11 15.22
CA THR A 137 -6.76 8.24 15.50
C THR A 137 -8.10 7.80 16.09
N SER A 138 -8.62 6.64 15.65
CA SER A 138 -9.84 6.00 16.20
C SER A 138 -9.77 5.79 17.71
N GLY A 139 -8.62 5.31 18.21
CA GLY A 139 -8.41 5.01 19.61
C GLY A 139 -8.32 6.27 20.47
N SER A 140 -7.72 7.33 19.94
CA SER A 140 -7.54 8.61 20.67
C SER A 140 -8.86 9.37 20.92
N ILE A 141 -9.87 9.12 20.10
CA ILE A 141 -11.14 9.85 20.08
C ILE A 141 -12.29 9.00 20.68
N ALA A 142 -11.97 7.82 21.22
CA ALA A 142 -12.95 6.87 21.70
C ALA A 142 -13.87 7.45 22.81
N GLU A 143 -15.13 6.99 22.85
CA GLU A 143 -16.21 7.29 23.82
C GLU A 143 -17.15 8.47 23.56
N ARG A 144 -16.77 9.55 22.85
CA ARG A 144 -17.59 10.79 22.79
C ARG A 144 -17.92 11.31 21.38
N THR A 145 -17.53 10.62 20.31
CA THR A 145 -17.78 11.09 18.95
C THR A 145 -18.98 10.48 18.27
N GLN A 146 -19.60 11.29 17.42
CA GLN A 146 -20.62 10.86 16.47
C GLN A 146 -19.95 9.95 15.43
N PHE A 147 -20.49 8.75 15.28
CA PHE A 147 -20.00 7.72 14.35
C PHE A 147 -19.82 8.23 12.91
N VAL A 148 -20.81 8.97 12.41
CA VAL A 148 -20.80 9.52 11.03
C VAL A 148 -19.69 10.56 10.86
N ALA A 149 -19.49 11.44 11.84
CA ALA A 149 -18.44 12.45 11.79
C ALA A 149 -17.05 11.80 11.78
N TYR A 150 -16.88 10.72 12.56
CA TYR A 150 -15.65 9.94 12.57
C TYR A 150 -15.38 9.27 11.22
N LEU A 151 -16.40 8.68 10.59
CA LEU A 151 -16.28 8.03 9.28
C LEU A 151 -15.83 9.01 8.17
N ILE A 152 -16.40 10.22 8.16
CA ILE A 152 -16.01 11.28 7.21
C ILE A 152 -14.56 11.72 7.46
N TYR A 153 -14.19 11.88 8.73
CA TYR A 153 -12.81 12.21 9.12
C TYR A 153 -11.81 11.15 8.67
N SER A 154 -12.07 9.88 8.96
CA SER A 154 -11.22 8.74 8.58
C SER A 154 -11.07 8.61 7.06
N SER A 155 -12.17 8.82 6.33
CA SER A 155 -12.20 8.86 4.86
C SER A 155 -11.32 9.98 4.28
N PHE A 156 -11.36 11.16 4.89
CA PHE A 156 -10.53 12.29 4.47
C PHE A 156 -9.06 12.09 4.83
N LEU A 157 -8.78 11.49 5.99
CA LEU A 157 -7.42 11.20 6.44
C LEU A 157 -6.74 10.19 5.52
N THR A 158 -7.43 9.09 5.19
CA THR A 158 -6.90 8.04 4.30
C THR A 158 -6.89 8.46 2.83
N GLY A 159 -7.86 9.25 2.38
CA GLY A 159 -7.98 9.69 0.99
C GLY A 159 -7.13 10.90 0.61
N PHE A 160 -6.77 11.77 1.57
CA PHE A 160 -6.07 13.03 1.29
C PHE A 160 -4.84 13.24 2.18
N VAL A 161 -5.01 13.28 3.51
CA VAL A 161 -3.93 13.70 4.42
C VAL A 161 -2.75 12.73 4.39
N TYR A 162 -3.01 11.43 4.58
CA TYR A 162 -2.00 10.38 4.56
C TYR A 162 -1.23 10.31 3.22
N PRO A 163 -1.90 10.20 2.06
CA PRO A 163 -1.21 10.08 0.78
C PRO A 163 -0.44 11.33 0.35
N VAL A 164 -0.84 12.52 0.82
CA VAL A 164 -0.06 13.76 0.62
C VAL A 164 1.24 13.71 1.40
N VAL A 165 1.21 13.25 2.67
CA VAL A 165 2.42 13.12 3.48
C VAL A 165 3.34 12.03 2.91
N SER A 166 2.78 10.90 2.45
CA SER A 166 3.58 9.85 1.81
C SER A 166 4.12 10.24 0.43
N HIS A 167 3.66 11.35 -0.16
CA HIS A 167 4.22 11.87 -1.41
C HIS A 167 5.51 12.67 -1.16
N TRP A 168 5.68 13.23 0.04
CA TRP A 168 6.86 14.04 0.38
C TRP A 168 8.07 13.18 0.80
N TYR A 169 7.80 11.93 1.18
CA TYR A 169 8.80 10.95 1.63
C TYR A 169 8.96 9.85 0.59
#